data_AF-A0A8H3WA17-F1
#
_entry.id   AF-A0A8H3WA17-F1
#
_cell.length_a   1.000
_cell.length_b   1.000
_cell.length_c   1.000
_cell.angle_alpha   90.00
_cell.angle_beta   90.00
_cell.angle_gamma   90.00
#
_symmetry.space_group_name_H-M   'P 1'
#
loop_
_entity.id
_entity.type
_entity.pdbx_description
1 polymer ?
#
loop_
_entity_poly.entity_id
_entity_poly.type
_entity_poly.pdbx_seq_one_letter_code
_entity_poly.pdbx_strand_id
1 'polypeptide(L)'
;MDSTNSLPGFVTSLRKSAYAYSYTADKNLSIFLGRPPRIHPKFCRFHVAQLNVSGEMEMEAQSPLWDATTPFDFQAEAQWSAACAAIKEEILHPFSKSPSEHRSQKLSQGIDEHPGRRLILNEIECRWALLPPHFRLEGKLKLCDRTPLETALLLGVKLNYLHMLFLVRLALMRNILETDNDLFAIAFEMFDLVIEAVMLKDKVAHGSTSLVWKVSYFGLASAGTICLSLLQPSFLAEQHVSVQFNIFQNLAILVAEVESGTLVSPEDANYALLASATQTITSVLQSLLPGRGEQQQQERRYQSCEASSREREPQNVMEEFHEPWSPWRHSGYQDFELDFWNTLAEHPSLVGDEAYPNQV
;
A
#
# COMPACT_ATOMS: atom_id res chain seq x y z
N MET A 1 -28.61 16.99 -44.34
CA MET A 1 -29.35 15.85 -43.77
C MET A 1 -28.32 15.03 -43.03
N ASP A 2 -27.96 15.48 -41.83
CA ASP A 2 -26.85 14.90 -41.08
C ASP A 2 -27.44 13.85 -40.16
N SER A 3 -27.50 12.63 -40.68
CA SER A 3 -27.80 11.43 -39.92
C SER A 3 -26.73 11.30 -38.84
N THR A 4 -27.05 11.78 -37.64
CA THR A 4 -26.28 11.54 -36.43
C THR A 4 -26.16 10.04 -36.24
N ASN A 5 -25.02 9.47 -36.66
CA ASN A 5 -24.65 8.09 -36.38
C ASN A 5 -24.47 7.95 -34.87
N SER A 6 -25.59 7.73 -34.15
CA SER A 6 -25.57 7.40 -32.74
C SER A 6 -24.80 6.10 -32.57
N LEU A 7 -23.63 6.16 -31.93
CA LEU A 7 -22.85 4.97 -31.61
C LEU A 7 -23.74 3.98 -30.85
N PRO A 8 -23.71 2.68 -31.21
CA PRO A 8 -24.44 1.67 -30.46
C PRO A 8 -24.07 1.70 -28.97
N GLY A 9 -25.05 1.51 -28.09
CA GLY A 9 -24.86 1.62 -26.64
C GLY A 9 -23.72 0.74 -26.11
N PHE A 10 -23.59 -0.49 -26.61
CA PHE A 10 -22.52 -1.40 -26.20
C PHE A 10 -21.12 -0.88 -26.55
N VAL A 11 -20.96 -0.16 -27.67
CA VAL A 11 -19.68 0.44 -28.07
C VAL A 11 -19.32 1.57 -27.11
N THR A 12 -20.31 2.37 -26.72
CA THR A 12 -20.13 3.44 -25.74
C THR A 12 -19.73 2.87 -24.38
N SER A 13 -20.42 1.83 -23.90
CA SER A 13 -20.06 1.14 -22.65
C SER A 13 -18.65 0.55 -22.69
N LEU A 14 -18.31 -0.17 -23.76
CA LEU A 14 -16.99 -0.77 -23.93
C LEU A 14 -15.87 0.28 -23.91
N ARG A 15 -16.05 1.41 -24.63
CA ARG A 15 -15.08 2.51 -24.64
C ARG A 15 -14.89 3.12 -23.25
N LYS A 16 -15.98 3.30 -22.49
CA LYS A 16 -15.92 3.81 -21.11
C LYS A 16 -15.16 2.85 -20.20
N SER A 17 -15.47 1.55 -20.24
CA SER A 17 -14.78 0.54 -19.42
C SER A 17 -13.30 0.39 -19.80
N ALA A 18 -12.98 0.35 -21.10
CA ALA A 18 -11.60 0.26 -21.57
C ALA A 18 -10.76 1.46 -21.14
N TYR A 19 -11.32 2.67 -21.23
CA TYR A 19 -10.67 3.87 -20.74
C TYR A 19 -10.50 3.80 -19.21
N ALA A 20 -11.54 3.44 -18.46
CA ALA A 20 -11.49 3.32 -17.00
C ALA A 20 -10.37 2.38 -16.55
N TYR A 21 -10.28 1.19 -17.14
CA TYR A 21 -9.21 0.24 -16.85
C TYR A 21 -7.83 0.77 -17.23
N SER A 22 -7.69 1.45 -18.37
CA SER A 22 -6.42 2.03 -18.80
C SER A 22 -5.96 3.13 -17.84
N TYR A 23 -6.87 4.00 -17.41
CA TYR A 23 -6.62 5.05 -16.44
C TYR A 23 -6.22 4.46 -15.07
N THR A 24 -6.97 3.47 -14.57
CA THR A 24 -6.64 2.77 -13.33
C THR A 24 -5.27 2.11 -13.40
N ALA A 25 -4.98 1.39 -14.49
CA ALA A 25 -3.71 0.71 -14.68
C ALA A 25 -2.55 1.71 -14.69
N ASP A 26 -2.69 2.85 -15.40
CA ASP A 26 -1.69 3.91 -15.39
C ASP A 26 -1.36 4.39 -13.97
N LYS A 27 -2.37 4.71 -13.16
CA LYS A 27 -2.13 5.22 -11.79
C LYS A 27 -1.57 4.16 -10.87
N ASN A 28 -2.16 2.96 -10.88
CA ASN A 28 -1.71 1.89 -9.99
C ASN A 28 -0.29 1.44 -10.34
N LEU A 29 0.07 1.29 -11.62
CA LEU A 29 1.45 1.00 -12.04
C LEU A 29 2.41 2.13 -11.71
N SER A 30 1.95 3.38 -11.75
CA SER A 30 2.77 4.54 -11.41
C SER A 30 3.11 4.58 -9.93
N ILE A 31 2.12 4.30 -9.07
CA ILE A 31 2.32 4.11 -7.62
C ILE A 31 3.28 2.95 -7.35
N PHE A 32 3.02 1.80 -7.98
CA PHE A 32 3.81 0.58 -7.74
C PHE A 32 5.27 0.72 -8.16
N LEU A 33 5.54 1.37 -9.28
CA LEU A 33 6.88 1.52 -9.85
C LEU A 33 7.57 2.84 -9.44
N GLY A 34 6.96 3.66 -8.59
CA GLY A 34 7.49 4.97 -8.21
C GLY A 34 7.69 5.97 -9.36
N ARG A 35 6.93 5.81 -10.45
CA ARG A 35 7.06 6.67 -11.64
C ARG A 35 5.89 7.65 -11.78
N PRO A 36 6.06 8.78 -12.47
CA PRO A 36 4.94 9.67 -12.77
C PRO A 36 3.86 9.00 -13.63
N PRO A 37 2.56 9.30 -13.39
CA PRO A 37 1.48 8.80 -14.23
C PRO A 37 1.47 9.42 -15.62
N ARG A 38 1.11 8.63 -16.63
CA ARG A 38 1.18 9.01 -18.05
C ARG A 38 -0.16 9.53 -18.60
N ILE A 39 -1.29 9.07 -18.07
CA ILE A 39 -2.63 9.49 -18.51
C ILE A 39 -3.12 10.64 -17.62
N HIS A 40 -2.66 11.86 -17.88
CA HIS A 40 -3.02 13.00 -17.04
C HIS A 40 -4.47 13.49 -17.33
N PRO A 41 -5.29 13.74 -16.29
CA PRO A 41 -6.68 14.22 -16.45
C PRO A 41 -6.84 15.54 -17.24
N LYS A 42 -5.80 16.39 -17.30
CA LYS A 42 -5.81 17.63 -18.11
C LYS A 42 -5.95 17.37 -19.60
N PHE A 43 -5.39 16.25 -20.08
CA PHE A 43 -5.39 15.89 -21.50
C PHE A 43 -6.43 14.82 -21.82
N CYS A 44 -6.98 14.17 -20.80
CA CYS A 44 -7.98 13.14 -20.97
C CYS A 44 -9.19 13.44 -20.09
N ARG A 45 -10.24 13.99 -20.70
CA ARG A 45 -11.53 14.24 -20.04
C ARG A 45 -12.26 12.92 -19.87
N PHE A 46 -11.98 12.24 -18.76
CA PHE A 46 -12.80 11.14 -18.33
C PHE A 46 -13.84 11.66 -17.35
N HIS A 47 -15.09 11.62 -17.78
CA HIS A 47 -16.22 11.71 -16.88
C HIS A 47 -16.29 10.37 -16.10
N VAL A 48 -15.28 10.08 -15.28
CA VAL A 48 -15.61 9.49 -13.98
C VAL A 48 -16.60 10.47 -13.40
N ALA A 49 -17.72 10.05 -12.83
CA ALA A 49 -18.51 10.95 -12.02
C ALA A 49 -17.59 11.44 -10.88
N GLN A 50 -16.90 12.55 -11.13
CA GLN A 50 -16.25 13.34 -10.14
C GLN A 50 -17.43 13.90 -9.35
N LEU A 51 -17.79 13.20 -8.28
CA LEU A 51 -18.50 13.83 -7.18
C LEU A 51 -17.55 14.94 -6.70
N ASN A 52 -17.67 16.11 -7.32
CA ASN A 52 -16.92 17.30 -6.97
C ASN A 52 -17.35 17.70 -5.55
N VAL A 53 -16.62 17.26 -4.55
CA VAL A 53 -16.72 17.79 -3.18
C VAL A 53 -15.96 19.10 -3.05
N SER A 54 -15.13 19.48 -4.03
CA SER A 54 -14.77 20.88 -4.26
C SER A 54 -15.91 21.58 -5.01
N GLY A 55 -16.66 22.43 -4.31
CA GLY A 55 -17.88 23.13 -4.77
C GLY A 55 -17.75 24.09 -5.96
N GLU A 56 -17.03 23.72 -7.01
CA GLU A 56 -17.11 24.31 -8.34
C GLU A 56 -18.00 23.38 -9.18
N MET A 57 -19.27 23.77 -9.23
CA MET A 57 -20.35 23.09 -9.92
C MET A 57 -20.16 23.26 -11.43
N GLU A 58 -19.55 22.28 -12.11
CA GLU A 58 -19.72 22.19 -13.56
C GLU A 58 -21.18 21.79 -13.83
N MET A 59 -21.83 22.64 -14.60
CA MET A 59 -23.27 22.77 -14.74
C MET A 59 -23.86 21.69 -15.65
N GLU A 60 -23.80 20.42 -15.25
CA GLU A 60 -24.62 19.33 -15.81
C GLU A 60 -25.04 18.43 -14.65
N ALA A 61 -26.35 18.33 -14.40
CA ALA A 61 -26.90 17.55 -13.29
C ALA A 61 -26.51 16.06 -13.42
N GLN A 62 -25.46 15.65 -12.70
CA GLN A 62 -24.99 14.27 -12.71
C GLN A 62 -25.94 13.41 -11.87
N SER A 63 -26.66 12.49 -12.52
CA SER A 63 -27.34 11.39 -11.84
C SER A 63 -26.34 10.61 -10.97
N PRO A 64 -26.77 10.00 -9.85
CA PRO A 64 -25.88 9.16 -9.06
C PRO A 64 -25.25 8.09 -9.96
N LEU A 65 -23.93 7.88 -9.81
CA LEU A 65 -23.15 6.95 -10.64
C LEU A 65 -23.71 5.52 -10.59
N TRP A 66 -24.35 5.17 -9.46
CA TRP A 66 -25.02 3.91 -9.23
C TRP A 66 -26.37 4.16 -8.55
N ASP A 67 -27.38 3.38 -8.93
CA ASP A 67 -28.63 3.26 -8.19
C ASP A 67 -28.69 1.91 -7.42
N ALA A 68 -29.69 1.76 -6.55
CA ALA A 68 -29.86 0.53 -5.77
C ALA A 68 -30.13 -0.71 -6.63
N THR A 69 -30.50 -0.52 -7.89
CA THR A 69 -30.81 -1.59 -8.86
C THR A 69 -29.66 -1.89 -9.82
N THR A 70 -28.55 -1.16 -9.72
CA THR A 70 -27.45 -1.27 -10.67
C THR A 70 -26.78 -2.63 -10.49
N PRO A 71 -26.64 -3.43 -11.57
CA PRO A 71 -25.96 -4.72 -11.50
C PRO A 71 -24.49 -4.51 -11.15
N PHE A 72 -23.94 -5.41 -10.33
CA PHE A 72 -22.51 -5.41 -10.04
C PHE A 72 -21.77 -6.21 -11.10
N ASP A 73 -21.22 -5.52 -12.09
CA ASP A 73 -20.48 -6.10 -13.20
C ASP A 73 -19.10 -5.46 -13.38
N PHE A 74 -18.36 -5.88 -14.41
CA PHE A 74 -17.07 -5.30 -14.75
C PHE A 74 -17.14 -3.79 -15.05
N GLN A 75 -18.26 -3.29 -15.57
CA GLN A 75 -18.39 -1.86 -15.86
C GLN A 75 -18.51 -1.05 -14.57
N ALA A 76 -19.34 -1.52 -13.63
CA ALA A 76 -19.46 -0.91 -12.30
C ALA A 76 -18.12 -0.94 -11.55
N GLU A 77 -17.41 -2.08 -11.58
CA GLU A 77 -16.09 -2.20 -10.96
C GLU A 77 -15.05 -1.29 -11.63
N ALA A 78 -15.02 -1.22 -12.97
CA ALA A 78 -14.09 -0.34 -13.69
C ALA A 78 -14.29 1.14 -13.32
N GLN A 79 -15.54 1.58 -13.22
CA GLN A 79 -15.88 2.95 -12.81
C GLN A 79 -15.39 3.26 -11.39
N TRP A 80 -15.65 2.35 -10.45
CA TRP A 80 -15.14 2.47 -9.08
C TRP A 80 -13.61 2.54 -9.05
N SER A 81 -12.95 1.60 -9.73
CA SER A 81 -11.51 1.52 -9.81
C SER A 81 -10.87 2.78 -10.43
N ALA A 82 -11.53 3.40 -11.41
CA ALA A 82 -11.07 4.67 -11.98
C ALA A 82 -11.30 5.86 -11.04
N ALA A 83 -12.41 5.89 -10.30
CA ALA A 83 -12.64 6.89 -9.26
C ALA A 83 -11.60 6.81 -8.14
N CYS A 84 -11.22 5.59 -7.75
CA CYS A 84 -10.14 5.36 -6.79
C CYS A 84 -8.80 5.84 -7.34
N ALA A 85 -8.50 5.54 -8.61
CA ALA A 85 -7.27 5.96 -9.26
C ALA A 85 -7.11 7.48 -9.30
N ALA A 86 -8.20 8.23 -9.52
CA ALA A 86 -8.19 9.68 -9.48
C ALA A 86 -7.84 10.22 -8.09
N ILE A 87 -8.44 9.67 -7.03
CA ILE A 87 -8.08 10.03 -5.64
C ILE A 87 -6.62 9.68 -5.36
N LYS A 88 -6.14 8.51 -5.76
CA LYS A 88 -4.73 8.12 -5.55
C LYS A 88 -3.77 9.09 -6.24
N GLU A 89 -4.10 9.55 -7.45
CA GLU A 89 -3.35 10.61 -8.12
C GLU A 89 -3.37 11.91 -7.30
N GLU A 90 -4.52 12.32 -6.75
CA GLU A 90 -4.63 13.49 -5.87
C GLU A 90 -3.90 13.35 -4.53
N ILE A 91 -3.72 12.14 -3.99
CA ILE A 91 -2.92 11.89 -2.79
C ILE A 91 -1.43 12.15 -3.09
N LEU A 92 -0.98 11.78 -4.29
CA LEU A 92 0.43 11.88 -4.70
C LEU A 92 0.81 13.23 -5.33
N HIS A 93 -0.11 13.90 -6.04
CA HIS A 93 0.12 15.16 -6.74
C HIS A 93 0.52 16.38 -5.84
N PRO A 94 0.13 16.49 -4.56
CA PRO A 94 0.58 17.55 -3.66
C PRO A 94 2.11 17.60 -3.50
N PHE A 95 2.80 16.49 -3.76
CA PHE A 95 4.24 16.36 -3.62
C PHE A 95 5.02 16.60 -4.93
N SER A 96 4.34 16.79 -6.06
CA SER A 96 5.00 17.06 -7.37
C SER A 96 5.21 18.56 -7.65
N LYS A 97 4.79 19.46 -6.75
CA LYS A 97 5.08 20.89 -6.91
C LYS A 97 6.46 21.21 -6.34
N SER A 98 7.42 21.30 -7.24
CA SER A 98 8.61 22.14 -7.11
C SER A 98 8.25 23.50 -6.48
N PRO A 99 9.12 24.07 -5.62
CA PRO A 99 8.89 25.35 -4.95
C PRO A 99 8.87 26.49 -5.96
N SER A 100 7.69 26.85 -6.43
CA SER A 100 7.44 28.14 -7.06
C SER A 100 6.10 28.65 -6.58
N GLU A 101 6.17 29.69 -5.74
CA GLU A 101 5.39 30.94 -5.84
C GLU A 101 4.00 30.70 -6.45
N HIS A 102 2.93 30.51 -5.67
CA HIS A 102 1.93 31.57 -5.40
C HIS A 102 0.97 31.11 -4.28
N ARG A 103 1.35 30.11 -3.46
CA ARG A 103 0.54 29.63 -2.33
C ARG A 103 1.19 29.89 -0.96
N SER A 104 2.18 30.76 -0.90
CA SER A 104 2.90 31.09 0.34
C SER A 104 2.24 32.20 1.19
N GLN A 105 1.04 32.69 0.82
CA GLN A 105 0.41 33.82 1.52
C GLN A 105 -0.86 33.48 2.32
N LYS A 106 -1.16 32.19 2.52
CA LYS A 106 -2.23 31.75 3.44
C LYS A 106 -1.80 30.66 4.43
N LEU A 107 -0.49 30.41 4.57
CA LEU A 107 0.06 29.41 5.48
C LEU A 107 0.95 30.08 6.55
N SER A 108 0.42 31.15 7.16
CA SER A 108 1.07 31.84 8.28
C SER A 108 0.07 32.12 9.41
N GLN A 109 -0.82 31.17 9.70
CA GLN A 109 -1.50 31.10 10.98
C GLN A 109 -1.52 29.63 11.40
N GLY A 110 -0.72 29.32 12.41
CA GLY A 110 -0.69 28.01 13.03
C GLY A 110 -2.07 27.65 13.53
N ILE A 111 -2.59 26.53 13.03
CA ILE A 111 -3.53 25.58 13.61
C ILE A 111 -3.83 24.62 12.43
N ASP A 112 -3.41 23.37 12.60
CA ASP A 112 -3.79 22.20 11.82
C ASP A 112 -3.07 21.99 10.45
N GLU A 113 -1.90 21.33 10.48
CA GLU A 113 -0.94 21.28 9.36
C GLU A 113 -1.32 20.50 8.08
N HIS A 114 -2.44 19.78 8.00
CA HIS A 114 -2.81 19.09 6.75
C HIS A 114 -4.32 19.12 6.42
N PRO A 115 -4.94 20.30 6.27
CA PRO A 115 -6.37 20.41 6.00
C PRO A 115 -6.74 19.71 4.68
N GLY A 116 -5.87 19.76 3.67
CA GLY A 116 -6.09 19.07 2.39
C GLY A 116 -6.17 17.54 2.51
N ARG A 117 -5.37 16.91 3.38
CA ARG A 117 -5.35 15.44 3.50
C ARG A 117 -6.53 14.92 4.33
N ARG A 118 -6.97 15.67 5.35
CA ARG A 118 -8.22 15.35 6.08
C ARG A 118 -9.44 15.46 5.18
N LEU A 119 -9.47 16.43 4.27
CA LEU A 119 -10.52 16.55 3.25
C LEU A 119 -10.53 15.34 2.31
N ILE A 120 -9.36 14.85 1.88
CA ILE A 120 -9.27 13.63 1.05
C ILE A 120 -9.74 12.39 1.83
N LEU A 121 -9.39 12.27 3.11
CA LEU A 121 -9.85 11.17 3.96
C LEU A 121 -11.38 11.14 4.07
N ASN A 122 -11.99 12.30 4.37
CA ASN A 122 -13.44 12.45 4.40
C ASN A 122 -14.07 12.13 3.03
N GLU A 123 -13.44 12.55 1.93
CA GLU A 123 -13.90 12.22 0.57
C GLU A 123 -13.92 10.71 0.31
N ILE A 124 -12.87 9.99 0.72
CA ILE A 124 -12.79 8.53 0.59
C ILE A 124 -13.92 7.87 1.37
N GLU A 125 -14.15 8.28 2.62
CA GLU A 125 -15.20 7.75 3.48
C GLU A 125 -16.60 8.05 2.93
N CYS A 126 -16.85 9.28 2.48
CA CYS A 126 -18.11 9.65 1.84
C CYS A 126 -18.38 8.81 0.59
N ARG A 127 -17.39 8.61 -0.29
CA ARG A 127 -17.55 7.78 -1.48
C ARG A 127 -17.83 6.31 -1.16
N TRP A 128 -17.15 5.77 -0.15
CA TRP A 128 -17.42 4.42 0.31
C TRP A 128 -18.83 4.27 0.91
N ALA A 129 -19.29 5.27 1.65
CA ALA A 129 -20.63 5.29 2.22
C ALA A 129 -21.72 5.37 1.13
N LEU A 130 -21.44 6.09 0.03
CA LEU A 130 -22.34 6.25 -1.12
C LEU A 130 -22.42 5.03 -2.05
N LEU A 131 -21.45 4.11 -1.99
CA LEU A 131 -21.55 2.87 -2.75
C LEU A 131 -22.78 2.06 -2.33
N PRO A 132 -23.52 1.47 -3.29
CA PRO A 132 -24.59 0.54 -2.97
C PRO A 132 -24.10 -0.58 -2.03
N PRO A 133 -24.87 -1.01 -1.02
CA PRO A 133 -24.42 -2.03 -0.07
C PRO A 133 -23.96 -3.33 -0.73
N HIS A 134 -24.58 -3.73 -1.85
CA HIS A 134 -24.19 -4.91 -2.60
C HIS A 134 -22.89 -4.78 -3.39
N PHE A 135 -22.29 -3.57 -3.47
CA PHE A 135 -20.96 -3.33 -4.03
C PHE A 135 -19.88 -3.36 -2.94
N ARG A 136 -20.25 -3.47 -1.66
CA ARG A 136 -19.31 -3.40 -0.54
C ARG A 136 -19.08 -4.79 0.06
N LEU A 137 -17.80 -5.14 0.24
CA LEU A 137 -17.40 -6.29 1.03
C LEU A 137 -17.28 -5.87 2.50
N GLU A 138 -18.30 -6.15 3.30
CA GLU A 138 -18.35 -5.78 4.74
C GLU A 138 -17.83 -6.90 5.67
N GLY A 139 -17.68 -8.14 5.15
CA GLY A 139 -17.25 -9.30 5.93
C GLY A 139 -16.05 -10.04 5.33
N LYS A 140 -15.74 -11.20 5.90
CA LYS A 140 -14.70 -12.12 5.41
C LYS A 140 -15.06 -12.66 4.02
N LEU A 141 -14.05 -12.77 3.16
CA LEU A 141 -14.20 -13.22 1.78
C LEU A 141 -14.77 -14.65 1.70
N LYS A 142 -14.38 -15.53 2.62
CA LYS A 142 -14.84 -16.93 2.72
C LYS A 142 -16.33 -17.05 3.05
N LEU A 143 -16.92 -16.01 3.65
CA LEU A 143 -18.34 -15.95 4.00
C LEU A 143 -19.18 -15.28 2.89
N CYS A 144 -18.54 -14.81 1.82
CA CYS A 144 -19.23 -14.18 0.70
C CYS A 144 -20.01 -15.23 -0.10
N ASP A 145 -21.33 -15.24 0.05
CA ASP A 145 -22.24 -16.12 -0.70
C ASP A 145 -22.64 -15.48 -2.03
N ARG A 146 -21.64 -15.34 -2.93
CA ARG A 146 -21.78 -14.74 -4.26
C ARG A 146 -21.11 -15.60 -5.32
N THR A 147 -21.34 -15.27 -6.58
CA THR A 147 -20.64 -15.95 -7.68
C THR A 147 -19.13 -15.69 -7.61
N PRO A 148 -18.26 -16.61 -8.08
CA PRO A 148 -16.81 -16.39 -8.09
C PRO A 148 -16.38 -15.07 -8.75
N LEU A 149 -17.07 -14.68 -9.83
CA LEU A 149 -16.85 -13.40 -10.49
C LEU A 149 -17.17 -12.22 -9.56
N GLU A 150 -18.37 -12.17 -8.99
CA GLU A 150 -18.77 -11.08 -8.07
C GLU A 150 -17.85 -11.02 -6.85
N THR A 151 -17.48 -12.16 -6.26
CA THR A 151 -16.53 -12.23 -5.14
C THR A 151 -15.18 -11.63 -5.53
N ALA A 152 -14.66 -11.94 -6.73
CA ALA A 152 -13.40 -11.39 -7.22
C ALA A 152 -13.45 -9.87 -7.48
N LEU A 153 -14.60 -9.37 -7.97
CA LEU A 153 -14.82 -7.93 -8.17
C LEU A 153 -14.98 -7.19 -6.82
N LEU A 154 -15.72 -7.75 -5.87
CA LEU A 154 -15.89 -7.19 -4.51
C LEU A 154 -14.55 -7.10 -3.77
N LEU A 155 -13.69 -8.11 -3.93
CA LEU A 155 -12.32 -8.07 -3.45
C LEU A 155 -11.56 -6.88 -4.02
N GLY A 156 -11.65 -6.66 -5.34
CA GLY A 156 -11.02 -5.50 -6.00
C GLY A 156 -11.56 -4.15 -5.50
N VAL A 157 -12.87 -4.05 -5.27
CA VAL A 157 -13.52 -2.85 -4.73
C VAL A 157 -12.98 -2.52 -3.34
N LYS A 158 -12.98 -3.50 -2.44
CA LYS A 158 -12.53 -3.33 -1.05
C LYS A 158 -11.02 -3.06 -0.95
N LEU A 159 -10.19 -3.76 -1.73
CA LEU A 159 -8.74 -3.51 -1.76
C LEU A 159 -8.41 -2.10 -2.23
N ASN A 160 -9.10 -1.58 -3.26
CA ASN A 160 -8.88 -0.20 -3.69
C ASN A 160 -9.30 0.82 -2.63
N TYR A 161 -10.38 0.57 -1.90
CA TYR A 161 -10.79 1.41 -0.76
C TYR A 161 -9.72 1.44 0.34
N LEU A 162 -9.30 0.26 0.82
CA LEU A 162 -8.27 0.15 1.85
C LEU A 162 -6.96 0.79 1.41
N HIS A 163 -6.59 0.62 0.14
CA HIS A 163 -5.35 1.19 -0.36
C HIS A 163 -5.39 2.72 -0.45
N MET A 164 -6.54 3.34 -0.77
CA MET A 164 -6.65 4.79 -0.69
C MET A 164 -6.45 5.30 0.75
N LEU A 165 -7.06 4.64 1.74
CA LEU A 165 -6.86 4.99 3.15
C LEU A 165 -5.39 4.82 3.57
N PHE A 166 -4.79 3.69 3.19
CA PHE A 166 -3.38 3.39 3.42
C PHE A 166 -2.48 4.50 2.87
N LEU A 167 -2.65 4.89 1.60
CA LEU A 167 -1.85 5.93 0.96
C LEU A 167 -2.01 7.31 1.61
N VAL A 168 -3.22 7.70 2.03
CA VAL A 168 -3.42 8.98 2.75
C VAL A 168 -2.71 8.97 4.09
N ARG A 169 -2.87 7.89 4.87
CA ARG A 169 -2.23 7.74 6.18
C ARG A 169 -0.73 7.74 6.07
N LEU A 170 -0.21 6.99 5.12
CA LEU A 170 1.21 6.93 4.87
C LEU A 170 1.77 8.27 4.37
N ALA A 171 0.99 9.04 3.59
CA ALA A 171 1.34 10.42 3.25
C ALA A 171 1.29 11.39 4.45
N LEU A 172 0.56 11.08 5.52
CA LEU A 172 0.49 11.87 6.76
C LEU A 172 1.66 11.58 7.73
N MET A 173 2.32 10.44 7.58
CA MET A 173 3.44 10.04 8.42
C MET A 173 4.62 11.01 8.27
N ARG A 174 5.18 11.46 9.39
CA ARG A 174 6.41 12.27 9.42
C ARG A 174 7.66 11.39 9.48
N ASN A 175 7.55 10.25 10.16
CA ASN A 175 8.59 9.25 10.28
C ASN A 175 7.95 7.87 10.14
N ILE A 176 8.35 7.10 9.13
CA ILE A 176 7.76 5.77 8.88
C ILE A 176 8.15 4.74 9.95
N LEU A 177 9.17 5.03 10.75
CA LEU A 177 9.58 4.22 11.89
C LEU A 177 8.76 4.51 13.15
N GLU A 178 7.85 5.48 13.13
CA GLU A 178 6.88 5.69 14.20
C GLU A 178 5.65 4.82 13.95
N THR A 179 5.11 4.21 15.01
CA THR A 179 3.91 3.39 14.89
C THR A 179 2.68 4.29 14.75
N ASP A 180 2.03 4.28 13.58
CA ASP A 180 0.66 4.78 13.44
C ASP A 180 -0.29 3.59 13.56
N ASN A 181 -1.06 3.55 14.65
CA ASN A 181 -2.01 2.48 14.93
C ASN A 181 -3.12 2.38 13.86
N ASP A 182 -3.54 3.51 13.28
CA ASP A 182 -4.56 3.53 12.24
C ASP A 182 -3.98 2.98 10.93
N LEU A 183 -2.75 3.37 10.58
CA LEU A 183 -2.03 2.82 9.43
C LEU A 183 -1.82 1.31 9.59
N PHE A 184 -1.38 0.87 10.77
CA PHE A 184 -1.22 -0.55 11.07
C PHE A 184 -2.55 -1.31 10.94
N ALA A 185 -3.66 -0.78 11.48
CA ALA A 185 -4.97 -1.41 11.37
C ALA A 185 -5.41 -1.57 9.91
N ILE A 186 -5.22 -0.52 9.08
CA ILE A 186 -5.53 -0.57 7.65
C ILE A 186 -4.62 -1.58 6.93
N ALA A 187 -3.32 -1.57 7.22
CA ALA A 187 -2.36 -2.51 6.65
C ALA A 187 -2.73 -3.95 7.01
N PHE A 188 -3.07 -4.21 8.28
CA PHE A 188 -3.49 -5.52 8.74
C PHE A 188 -4.79 -5.99 8.07
N GLU A 189 -5.81 -5.14 7.97
CA GLU A 189 -7.06 -5.48 7.26
C GLU A 189 -6.80 -5.77 5.77
N MET A 190 -5.97 -4.94 5.12
CA MET A 190 -5.60 -5.12 3.71
C MET A 190 -4.83 -6.43 3.50
N PHE A 191 -3.86 -6.72 4.37
CA PHE A 191 -3.05 -7.94 4.31
C PHE A 191 -3.89 -9.19 4.55
N ASP A 192 -4.71 -9.19 5.60
CA ASP A 192 -5.59 -10.31 5.95
C ASP A 192 -6.54 -10.64 4.80
N LEU A 193 -7.10 -9.62 4.13
CA LEU A 193 -7.96 -9.82 2.97
C LEU A 193 -7.20 -10.40 1.76
N VAL A 194 -5.95 -9.99 1.54
CA VAL A 194 -5.09 -10.57 0.49
C VAL A 194 -4.78 -12.02 0.79
N ILE A 195 -4.43 -12.38 2.03
CA ILE A 195 -4.16 -13.77 2.42
C ILE A 195 -5.41 -14.63 2.29
N GLU A 196 -6.58 -14.12 2.68
CA GLU A 196 -7.83 -14.83 2.46
C GLU A 196 -8.10 -15.07 0.96
N ALA A 197 -7.76 -14.11 0.10
CA ALA A 197 -7.85 -14.28 -1.35
C ALA A 197 -6.86 -15.32 -1.90
N VAL A 198 -5.64 -15.40 -1.34
CA VAL A 198 -4.66 -16.44 -1.69
C VAL A 198 -5.18 -17.83 -1.34
N MET A 199 -5.72 -17.99 -0.13
CA MET A 199 -6.31 -19.25 0.33
C MET A 199 -7.57 -19.65 -0.48
N LEU A 200 -8.23 -18.68 -1.12
CA LEU A 200 -9.43 -18.87 -1.93
C LEU A 200 -9.18 -18.65 -3.43
N LYS A 201 -7.94 -18.84 -3.91
CA LYS A 201 -7.51 -18.52 -5.28
C LYS A 201 -8.48 -18.96 -6.38
N ASP A 202 -9.08 -20.15 -6.27
CA ASP A 202 -10.03 -20.68 -7.25
C ASP A 202 -11.34 -19.88 -7.32
N LYS A 203 -11.79 -19.33 -6.17
CA LYS A 203 -12.99 -18.49 -6.10
C LYS A 203 -12.74 -17.08 -6.62
N VAL A 204 -11.50 -16.58 -6.59
CA VAL A 204 -11.17 -15.20 -6.98
C VAL A 204 -10.46 -15.08 -8.33
N ALA A 205 -10.29 -16.20 -9.04
CA ALA A 205 -9.58 -16.25 -10.32
C ALA A 205 -10.20 -15.38 -11.42
N HIS A 206 -11.50 -15.10 -11.34
CA HIS A 206 -12.28 -14.43 -12.40
C HIS A 206 -12.32 -12.90 -12.28
N GLY A 207 -11.47 -12.30 -11.44
CA GLY A 207 -11.44 -10.85 -11.24
C GLY A 207 -10.88 -10.06 -12.43
N SER A 208 -11.06 -8.74 -12.41
CA SER A 208 -10.52 -7.82 -13.44
C SER A 208 -8.98 -7.75 -13.48
N THR A 209 -8.32 -8.17 -12.40
CA THR A 209 -6.86 -8.24 -12.26
C THR A 209 -6.45 -9.58 -11.66
N SER A 210 -5.24 -10.05 -11.97
CA SER A 210 -4.72 -11.31 -11.44
C SER A 210 -4.55 -11.26 -9.92
N LEU A 211 -4.60 -12.43 -9.28
CA LEU A 211 -4.31 -12.57 -7.85
C LEU A 211 -2.88 -12.13 -7.52
N VAL A 212 -1.91 -12.53 -8.35
CA VAL A 212 -0.49 -12.12 -8.20
C VAL A 212 -0.36 -10.61 -8.18
N TRP A 213 -1.07 -9.89 -9.07
CA TRP A 213 -1.09 -8.43 -9.04
C TRP A 213 -1.61 -7.88 -7.71
N LYS A 214 -2.68 -8.46 -7.16
CA LYS A 214 -3.22 -8.02 -5.85
C LYS A 214 -2.23 -8.27 -4.71
N VAL A 215 -1.54 -9.41 -4.73
CA VAL A 215 -0.51 -9.72 -3.71
C VAL A 215 0.66 -8.75 -3.83
N SER A 216 1.21 -8.55 -5.04
CA SER A 216 2.30 -7.60 -5.24
C SER A 216 1.89 -6.19 -4.85
N TYR A 217 0.76 -5.68 -5.34
CA TYR A 217 0.41 -4.27 -5.19
C TYR A 217 -0.19 -3.89 -3.83
N PHE A 218 -0.96 -4.78 -3.19
CA PHE A 218 -1.61 -4.51 -1.90
C PHE A 218 -0.98 -5.31 -0.77
N GLY A 219 -0.65 -6.58 -1.03
CA GLY A 219 -0.12 -7.51 -0.05
C GLY A 219 1.29 -7.14 0.41
N LEU A 220 2.21 -6.87 -0.52
CA LEU A 220 3.58 -6.48 -0.14
C LEU A 220 3.60 -5.15 0.60
N ALA A 221 2.84 -4.15 0.14
CA ALA A 221 2.78 -2.87 0.84
C ALA A 221 2.30 -2.98 2.28
N SER A 222 1.24 -3.74 2.52
CA SER A 222 0.75 -3.99 3.86
C SER A 222 1.71 -4.86 4.69
N ALA A 223 2.27 -5.92 4.11
CA ALA A 223 3.25 -6.78 4.78
C ALA A 223 4.49 -6.00 5.21
N GLY A 224 4.99 -5.09 4.37
CA GLY A 224 6.14 -4.24 4.67
C GLY A 224 5.87 -3.34 5.88
N THR A 225 4.71 -2.68 5.94
CA THR A 225 4.30 -1.90 7.12
C THR A 225 4.20 -2.76 8.37
N ILE A 226 3.59 -3.95 8.27
CA ILE A 226 3.49 -4.90 9.39
C ILE A 226 4.89 -5.31 9.87
N CYS A 227 5.80 -5.66 8.96
CA CYS A 227 7.18 -6.01 9.28
C CYS A 227 7.91 -4.86 9.98
N LEU A 228 7.76 -3.62 9.52
CA LEU A 228 8.33 -2.45 10.20
C LEU A 228 7.80 -2.31 11.63
N SER A 229 6.49 -2.47 11.84
CA SER A 229 5.89 -2.45 13.18
C SER A 229 6.43 -3.58 14.06
N LEU A 230 6.58 -4.79 13.52
CA LEU A 230 7.13 -5.94 14.25
C LEU A 230 8.57 -5.73 14.74
N LEU A 231 9.37 -4.92 14.03
CA LEU A 231 10.76 -4.62 14.40
C LEU A 231 10.86 -3.61 15.55
N GLN A 232 9.76 -2.98 15.95
CA GLN A 232 9.73 -2.05 17.08
C GLN A 232 9.60 -2.83 18.41
N PRO A 233 10.50 -2.64 19.39
CA PRO A 233 10.54 -3.45 20.61
C PRO A 233 9.26 -3.46 21.46
N SER A 234 8.49 -2.37 21.46
CA SER A 234 7.26 -2.23 22.24
C SER A 234 6.01 -2.71 21.51
N PHE A 235 6.05 -2.82 20.18
CA PHE A 235 4.85 -3.01 19.36
C PHE A 235 4.13 -4.31 19.71
N LEU A 236 4.82 -5.46 19.63
CA LEU A 236 4.22 -6.76 19.93
C LEU A 236 3.71 -6.86 21.36
N ALA A 237 4.41 -6.25 22.33
CA ALA A 237 4.00 -6.28 23.74
C ALA A 237 2.66 -5.58 23.99
N GLU A 238 2.31 -4.59 23.16
CA GLU A 238 1.06 -3.84 23.25
C GLU A 238 -0.11 -4.54 22.53
N GLN A 239 0.17 -5.47 21.62
CA GLN A 239 -0.87 -6.17 20.84
C GLN A 239 -1.46 -7.37 21.57
N HIS A 240 -2.75 -7.62 21.36
CA HIS A 240 -3.41 -8.84 21.81
C HIS A 240 -2.78 -10.09 21.18
N VAL A 241 -2.66 -11.17 21.96
CA VAL A 241 -2.07 -12.46 21.52
C VAL A 241 -2.72 -13.01 20.24
N SER A 242 -4.03 -12.84 20.08
CA SER A 242 -4.76 -13.25 18.87
C SER A 242 -4.31 -12.48 17.63
N VAL A 243 -4.06 -11.18 17.76
CA VAL A 243 -3.55 -10.33 16.66
C VAL A 243 -2.14 -10.75 16.31
N GLN A 244 -1.27 -10.95 17.30
CA GLN A 244 0.09 -11.44 17.09
C GLN A 244 0.06 -12.76 16.28
N PHE A 245 -0.69 -13.76 16.77
CA PHE A 245 -0.80 -15.05 16.08
C PHE A 245 -1.26 -14.92 14.63
N ASN A 246 -2.27 -14.08 14.36
CA ASN A 246 -2.75 -13.84 13.00
C ASN A 246 -1.68 -13.19 12.11
N ILE A 247 -0.91 -12.23 12.65
CA ILE A 247 0.20 -11.62 11.90
C ILE A 247 1.22 -12.69 11.50
N PHE A 248 1.70 -13.49 12.47
CA PHE A 248 2.67 -14.56 12.21
C PHE A 248 2.13 -15.58 11.21
N GLN A 249 0.89 -16.01 11.38
CA GLN A 249 0.24 -16.97 10.48
C GLN A 249 0.10 -16.42 9.07
N ASN A 250 -0.41 -15.20 8.91
CA ASN A 250 -0.66 -14.60 7.59
C ASN A 250 0.65 -14.36 6.82
N LEU A 251 1.71 -13.91 7.51
CA LEU A 251 3.03 -13.76 6.92
C LEU A 251 3.62 -15.11 6.50
N ALA A 252 3.50 -16.14 7.35
CA ALA A 252 3.96 -17.49 7.04
C ALA A 252 3.21 -18.12 5.85
N ILE A 253 1.89 -17.88 5.74
CA ILE A 253 1.09 -18.33 4.59
C ILE A 253 1.61 -17.71 3.29
N LEU A 254 1.88 -16.39 3.29
CA LEU A 254 2.43 -15.74 2.09
C LEU A 254 3.77 -16.34 1.67
N VAL A 255 4.68 -16.54 2.63
CA VAL A 255 5.98 -17.17 2.38
C VAL A 255 5.79 -18.56 1.76
N ALA A 256 4.97 -19.41 2.37
CA ALA A 256 4.74 -20.77 1.90
C ALA A 256 4.11 -20.81 0.48
N GLU A 257 3.19 -19.90 0.17
CA GLU A 257 2.52 -19.84 -1.13
C GLU A 257 3.46 -19.38 -2.27
N VAL A 258 4.43 -18.52 -1.97
CA VAL A 258 5.48 -18.11 -2.91
C VAL A 258 6.54 -19.22 -3.06
N GLU A 259 7.06 -19.76 -1.95
CA GLU A 259 8.13 -20.77 -1.96
C GLU A 259 7.67 -22.10 -2.57
N SER A 260 6.41 -22.48 -2.40
CA SER A 260 5.83 -23.68 -3.03
C SER A 260 5.63 -23.54 -4.53
N GLY A 261 5.79 -22.33 -5.10
CA GLY A 261 5.50 -22.04 -6.51
C GLY A 261 4.00 -22.02 -6.83
N THR A 262 3.14 -22.04 -5.80
CA THR A 262 1.68 -22.13 -5.95
C THR A 262 1.08 -20.79 -6.37
N LEU A 263 1.62 -19.69 -5.82
CA LEU A 263 1.18 -18.33 -6.15
C LEU A 263 1.88 -17.76 -7.38
N VAL A 264 3.18 -18.04 -7.53
CA VAL A 264 4.04 -17.45 -8.56
C VAL A 264 5.14 -18.43 -8.98
N SER A 265 5.42 -18.53 -10.27
CA SER A 265 6.45 -19.36 -10.86
C SER A 265 7.74 -18.56 -11.13
N PRO A 266 8.94 -19.16 -11.13
CA PRO A 266 10.20 -18.46 -11.46
C PRO A 266 10.21 -17.69 -12.79
N GLU A 267 9.37 -18.10 -13.74
CA GLU A 267 9.23 -17.46 -15.05
C GLU A 267 8.32 -16.22 -15.04
N ASP A 268 7.58 -15.98 -13.96
CA ASP A 268 6.65 -14.86 -13.84
C ASP A 268 7.38 -13.56 -13.54
N ALA A 269 6.92 -12.45 -14.15
CA ALA A 269 7.54 -11.14 -14.01
C ALA A 269 7.66 -10.64 -12.56
N ASN A 270 6.73 -11.04 -11.69
CA ASN A 270 6.71 -10.62 -10.27
C ASN A 270 7.46 -11.58 -9.33
N TYR A 271 8.03 -12.67 -9.85
CA TYR A 271 8.68 -13.69 -9.02
C TYR A 271 9.83 -13.11 -8.19
N ALA A 272 10.76 -12.39 -8.83
CA ALA A 272 11.95 -11.87 -8.15
C ALA A 272 11.60 -10.96 -6.96
N LEU A 273 10.59 -10.09 -7.14
CA LEU A 273 10.10 -9.22 -6.07
C LEU A 273 9.46 -10.01 -4.93
N LEU A 274 8.55 -10.95 -5.26
CA LEU A 274 7.86 -11.76 -4.25
C LEU A 274 8.83 -12.69 -3.50
N ALA A 275 9.82 -13.25 -4.19
CA ALA A 275 10.88 -14.08 -3.60
C ALA A 275 11.77 -13.25 -2.66
N SER A 276 12.22 -12.06 -3.08
CA SER A 276 12.98 -11.15 -2.22
C SER A 276 12.17 -10.74 -0.98
N ALA A 277 10.91 -10.32 -1.15
CA ALA A 277 10.05 -9.93 -0.05
C ALA A 277 9.83 -11.08 0.96
N THR A 278 9.57 -12.30 0.48
CA THR A 278 9.35 -13.46 1.36
C THR A 278 10.61 -13.90 2.09
N GLN A 279 11.80 -13.76 1.50
CA GLN A 279 13.07 -13.94 2.22
C GLN A 279 13.21 -12.94 3.37
N THR A 280 12.92 -11.66 3.12
CA THR A 280 12.97 -10.63 4.17
C THR A 280 11.93 -10.88 5.26
N ILE A 281 10.70 -11.24 4.89
CA ILE A 281 9.64 -11.62 5.86
C ILE A 281 10.10 -12.80 6.72
N THR A 282 10.71 -13.82 6.14
CA THR A 282 11.26 -14.97 6.87
C THR A 282 12.32 -14.53 7.88
N SER A 283 13.25 -13.65 7.49
CA SER A 283 14.25 -13.08 8.41
C SER A 283 13.61 -12.30 9.57
N VAL A 284 12.56 -11.50 9.29
CA VAL A 284 11.79 -10.80 10.33
C VAL A 284 11.16 -11.80 11.29
N LEU A 285 10.41 -12.80 10.78
CA LEU A 285 9.78 -13.82 11.62
C LEU A 285 10.79 -14.59 12.47
N GLN A 286 11.97 -14.91 11.92
CA GLN A 286 13.03 -15.61 12.64
C GLN A 286 13.68 -14.76 13.73
N SER A 287 13.83 -13.45 13.52
CA SER A 287 14.40 -12.55 14.55
C SER A 287 13.51 -12.43 15.79
N LEU A 288 12.21 -12.71 15.65
CA LEU A 288 11.21 -12.65 16.72
C LEU A 288 11.08 -13.97 17.51
N LEU A 289 11.70 -15.07 17.05
CA LEU A 289 11.64 -16.35 17.76
C LEU A 289 12.46 -16.30 19.06
N PRO A 290 11.91 -16.81 20.19
CA PRO A 290 12.61 -16.83 21.46
C PRO A 290 13.89 -17.67 21.37
N GLY A 291 15.04 -17.04 21.65
CA GLY A 291 16.39 -17.65 21.61
C GLY A 291 17.44 -16.84 20.85
N ARG A 292 17.06 -16.07 19.80
CA ARG A 292 17.98 -15.20 19.04
C ARG A 292 18.21 -13.83 19.69
N GLY A 293 17.16 -13.26 20.29
CA GLY A 293 17.24 -11.95 20.97
C GLY A 293 18.13 -11.98 22.22
N GLU A 294 18.18 -13.11 22.93
CA GLU A 294 19.07 -13.31 24.09
C GLU A 294 20.53 -13.43 23.66
N GLN A 295 20.83 -14.14 22.57
CA GLN A 295 22.19 -14.24 22.02
C GLN A 295 22.72 -12.88 21.53
N GLN A 296 21.93 -12.10 20.77
CA GLN A 296 22.34 -10.77 20.30
C GLN A 296 22.44 -9.72 21.43
N GLN A 297 21.58 -9.79 22.46
CA GLN A 297 21.73 -8.92 23.65
C GLN A 297 22.92 -9.32 24.52
N GLN A 298 23.21 -10.61 24.62
CA GLN A 298 24.34 -11.14 25.38
C GLN A 298 25.66 -10.85 24.68
N GLU A 299 25.76 -10.99 23.35
CA GLU A 299 26.91 -10.54 22.55
C GLU A 299 27.15 -9.03 22.66
N ARG A 300 26.10 -8.20 22.60
CA ARG A 300 26.23 -6.74 22.86
C ARG A 300 26.70 -6.42 24.28
N ARG A 301 26.30 -7.21 25.28
CA ARG A 301 26.76 -7.04 26.67
C ARG A 301 28.22 -7.50 26.84
N TYR A 302 28.65 -8.55 26.15
CA TYR A 302 30.05 -9.00 26.16
C TYR A 302 30.98 -8.02 25.43
N GLN A 303 30.58 -7.49 24.27
CA GLN A 303 31.38 -6.48 23.53
C GLN A 303 31.51 -5.15 24.27
N SER A 304 30.46 -4.72 25.00
CA SER A 304 30.50 -3.52 25.85
C SER A 304 31.46 -3.67 27.05
N CYS A 305 31.58 -4.88 27.60
CA CYS A 305 32.54 -5.18 28.67
C CYS A 305 33.98 -5.34 28.16
N GLU A 306 34.21 -5.88 26.97
CA GLU A 306 35.56 -5.96 26.38
C GLU A 306 36.09 -4.57 25.97
N ALA A 307 35.22 -3.66 25.51
CA ALA A 307 35.61 -2.29 25.16
C ALA A 307 35.99 -1.42 26.39
N SER A 308 35.65 -1.82 27.62
CA SER A 308 35.98 -1.08 28.84
C SER A 308 37.38 -1.40 29.40
N SER A 309 38.13 -2.34 28.79
CA SER A 309 39.42 -2.81 29.31
C SER A 309 40.64 -2.42 28.47
N ARG A 310 40.47 -1.56 27.45
CA ARG A 310 41.58 -0.90 26.76
C ARG A 310 41.62 0.58 27.13
N GLU A 311 42.70 0.98 27.79
CA GLU A 311 43.02 2.36 28.17
C GLU A 311 42.85 3.30 26.96
N ARG A 312 41.99 4.31 27.13
CA ARG A 312 41.66 5.31 26.10
C ARG A 312 42.68 6.44 26.16
N GLU A 313 43.54 6.56 25.14
CA GLU A 313 44.16 7.85 24.79
C GLU A 313 43.10 8.77 24.16
N PRO A 314 43.14 10.10 24.40
CA PRO A 314 42.12 11.02 23.91
C PRO A 314 42.33 11.32 22.42
N GLN A 315 41.73 10.51 21.56
CA GLN A 315 41.56 10.86 20.15
C GLN A 315 40.29 11.69 19.97
N ASN A 316 40.44 12.81 19.26
CA ASN A 316 39.36 13.71 18.85
C ASN A 316 38.21 12.92 18.22
N VAL A 317 37.08 12.85 18.91
CA VAL A 317 35.83 12.36 18.34
C VAL A 317 35.26 13.48 17.48
N MET A 318 35.56 13.43 16.19
CA MET A 318 34.66 14.01 15.20
C MET A 318 33.40 13.13 15.28
N GLU A 319 32.30 13.67 15.79
CA GLU A 319 31.00 13.01 15.74
C GLU A 319 30.66 12.78 14.27
N GLU A 320 31.00 11.60 13.75
CA GLU A 320 30.34 11.06 12.57
C GLU A 320 28.86 10.94 12.94
N PHE A 321 28.06 11.87 12.44
CA PHE A 321 26.62 11.78 12.45
C PHE A 321 26.23 10.48 11.73
N HIS A 322 26.11 9.38 12.46
CA HIS A 322 25.47 8.17 11.96
C HIS A 322 24.02 8.53 11.62
N GLU A 323 23.76 8.68 10.32
CA GLU A 323 22.42 8.92 9.82
C GLU A 323 21.52 7.74 10.22
N PRO A 324 20.38 7.99 10.92
CA PRO A 324 19.47 6.94 11.34
C PRO A 324 19.11 6.03 10.16
N TRP A 325 19.11 4.72 10.37
CA TRP A 325 18.66 3.78 9.34
C TRP A 325 17.24 4.17 8.89
N SER A 326 17.02 4.23 7.58
CA SER A 326 15.73 4.54 6.98
C SER A 326 15.43 3.48 5.93
N PRO A 327 14.20 2.93 5.89
CA PRO A 327 13.79 1.99 4.84
C PRO A 327 13.80 2.62 3.44
N TRP A 328 13.98 3.95 3.37
CA TRP A 328 13.97 4.77 2.16
C TRP A 328 15.32 5.43 1.88
N ARG A 329 16.43 4.86 2.35
CA ARG A 329 17.79 5.44 2.23
C ARG A 329 18.16 5.92 0.82
N HIS A 330 17.56 5.35 -0.22
CA HIS A 330 17.90 5.63 -1.62
C HIS A 330 16.73 6.17 -2.47
N SER A 331 15.53 6.32 -1.90
CA SER A 331 14.31 6.51 -2.70
C SER A 331 13.28 7.34 -1.93
N GLY A 332 12.47 8.14 -2.63
CA GLY A 332 11.42 8.92 -1.97
C GLY A 332 10.30 8.00 -1.46
N TYR A 333 9.39 8.52 -0.64
CA TYR A 333 8.13 7.81 -0.30
C TYR A 333 7.35 7.30 -1.54
N GLN A 334 7.59 7.91 -2.70
CA GLN A 334 6.99 7.54 -3.97
C GLN A 334 7.52 6.20 -4.52
N ASP A 335 8.71 5.74 -4.10
CA ASP A 335 9.40 4.56 -4.63
C ASP A 335 9.21 3.33 -3.73
N PHE A 336 7.99 3.19 -3.19
CA PHE A 336 7.68 2.30 -2.07
C PHE A 336 8.08 0.82 -2.27
N GLU A 337 8.22 0.29 -3.50
CA GLU A 337 8.44 -1.16 -3.71
C GLU A 337 9.78 -1.59 -4.33
N LEU A 338 10.52 -0.69 -4.99
CA LEU A 338 11.68 -1.12 -5.79
C LEU A 338 12.89 -1.48 -4.93
N ASP A 339 13.22 -0.69 -3.91
CA ASP A 339 14.38 -0.90 -3.05
C ASP A 339 14.01 -1.19 -1.58
N PHE A 340 12.72 -1.14 -1.25
CA PHE A 340 12.24 -1.31 0.13
C PHE A 340 12.68 -2.64 0.73
N TRP A 341 12.41 -3.76 0.03
CA TRP A 341 12.68 -5.09 0.57
C TRP A 341 14.16 -5.38 0.73
N ASN A 342 15.00 -4.84 -0.16
CA ASN A 342 16.45 -4.88 -0.05
C ASN A 342 16.90 -4.06 1.16
N THR A 343 16.41 -2.84 1.30
CA THR A 343 16.76 -1.96 2.43
C THR A 343 16.31 -2.56 3.76
N LEU A 344 15.09 -3.11 3.83
CA LEU A 344 14.55 -3.78 5.00
C LEU A 344 15.38 -5.02 5.38
N ALA A 345 15.87 -5.79 4.40
CA ALA A 345 16.76 -6.92 4.67
C ALA A 345 18.08 -6.49 5.35
N GLU A 346 18.56 -5.28 5.06
CA GLU A 346 19.74 -4.67 5.67
C GLU A 346 19.49 -4.06 7.06
N HIS A 347 18.27 -4.21 7.61
CA HIS A 347 17.94 -3.62 8.91
C HIS A 347 18.88 -4.14 10.01
N PRO A 348 19.42 -3.29 10.92
CA PRO A 348 20.42 -3.68 11.91
C PRO A 348 19.98 -4.82 12.85
N SER A 349 18.68 -4.97 13.10
CA SER A 349 18.17 -6.10 13.91
C SER A 349 18.11 -7.43 13.15
N LEU A 350 18.25 -7.43 11.82
CA LEU A 350 18.20 -8.62 10.98
C LEU A 350 19.59 -9.11 10.58
N VAL A 351 20.53 -8.21 10.28
CA VAL A 351 21.87 -8.57 9.77
C VAL A 351 22.82 -9.03 10.89
N GLY A 352 22.62 -8.59 12.14
CA GLY A 352 23.64 -8.73 13.18
C GLY A 352 24.86 -7.84 12.87
N ASP A 353 25.66 -7.49 13.88
CA ASP A 353 26.92 -6.74 13.67
C ASP A 353 27.95 -7.64 12.96
N GLU A 354 27.76 -7.93 11.67
CA GLU A 354 28.88 -8.33 10.83
C GLU A 354 29.71 -7.07 10.54
N ALA A 355 30.75 -6.95 11.35
CA ALA A 355 31.81 -5.96 11.24
C ALA A 355 32.20 -5.74 9.77
N TYR A 356 32.16 -4.46 9.35
CA TYR A 356 32.95 -3.99 8.23
C TYR A 356 34.36 -4.60 8.33
N PRO A 357 34.83 -5.41 7.36
CA PRO A 357 36.20 -5.82 7.36
C PRO A 357 37.04 -4.55 7.14
N ASN A 358 37.76 -4.15 8.18
CA ASN A 358 38.79 -3.13 8.09
C ASN A 358 39.67 -3.47 6.89
N GLN A 359 39.64 -2.61 5.86
CA GLN A 359 40.66 -2.62 4.83
C GLN A 359 41.96 -2.22 5.51
N VAL A 360 42.88 -3.20 5.61
CA VAL A 360 44.28 -3.01 5.98
C VAL A 360 45.08 -2.68 4.74
#